data_AF-A0A3E2D6V6-F1
#
_entry.id   AF-A0A3E2D6V6-F1
#
_cell.length_a   1.000
_cell.length_b   1.000
_cell.length_c   1.000
_cell.angle_alpha   90.00
_cell.angle_beta   90.00
_cell.angle_gamma   90.00
#
_symmetry.space_group_name_H-M   'P 1'
#
loop_
_entity.id
_entity.type
_entity.pdbx_description
1 polymer ?
#
loop_
_entity_poly.entity_id
_entity_poly.type
_entity_poly.pdbx_seq_one_letter_code
_entity_poly.pdbx_strand_id
1 'polypeptide(L)'
;ASFEFGASLAHMHDFGAKYFGEAPADYNGTCYFGPLSDPVKMDCGTWSNVIDYLAEGRLLPMVNLGISRGSLTKSDLDLTNKVIDALPDLLGKAAEDKPARVHGDLWSGNVLWTKSEDGEHTEAVLIDPAAHGGHREEDLSMLHLFGISYFKQILDGYQSVHPLKSGFENRMTIWQLYPIAGHCVFFGGGYVSEYRDMCLDLLNR
;
A
#
# COMPACT_ATOMS: atom_id res chain seq x y z
N ALA A 1 -3.89 -11.93 -19.81
CA ALA A 1 -3.93 -10.52 -19.38
C ALA A 1 -3.91 -10.41 -17.86
N SER A 2 -5.03 -10.57 -17.13
CA SER A 2 -5.03 -10.34 -15.67
C SER A 2 -4.17 -11.31 -14.85
N PHE A 3 -4.16 -12.60 -15.18
CA PHE A 3 -3.25 -13.57 -14.57
C PHE A 3 -1.78 -13.20 -14.82
N GLU A 4 -1.43 -12.94 -16.08
CA GLU A 4 -0.07 -12.51 -16.46
C GLU A 4 0.34 -11.20 -15.78
N PHE A 5 -0.58 -10.24 -15.61
CA PHE A 5 -0.32 -9.03 -14.83
C PHE A 5 0.06 -9.37 -13.38
N GLY A 6 -0.68 -10.25 -12.72
CA GLY A 6 -0.36 -10.72 -11.39
C GLY A 6 1.04 -11.35 -11.30
N ALA A 7 1.38 -12.22 -12.26
CA ALA A 7 2.69 -12.85 -12.33
C ALA A 7 3.82 -11.81 -12.55
N SER A 8 3.63 -10.86 -13.47
CA SER A 8 4.57 -9.76 -13.71
C SER A 8 4.73 -8.85 -12.49
N LEU A 9 3.65 -8.57 -11.75
CA LEU A 9 3.70 -7.80 -10.51
C LEU A 9 4.52 -8.51 -9.43
N ALA A 10 4.41 -9.83 -9.31
CA ALA A 10 5.26 -10.61 -8.41
C ALA A 10 6.74 -10.50 -8.79
N HIS A 11 7.08 -10.60 -10.09
CA HIS A 11 8.45 -10.39 -10.56
C HIS A 11 8.99 -8.98 -10.28
N MET A 12 8.14 -7.96 -10.42
CA MET A 12 8.50 -6.59 -10.04
C MET A 12 8.83 -6.49 -8.55
N HIS A 13 8.01 -7.07 -7.68
CA HIS A 13 8.28 -7.09 -6.25
C HIS A 13 9.58 -7.85 -5.90
N ASP A 14 9.85 -8.96 -6.58
CA ASP A 14 11.04 -9.81 -6.37
C ASP A 14 12.36 -9.16 -6.75
N PHE A 15 12.34 -8.10 -7.56
CA PHE A 15 13.53 -7.25 -7.75
C PHE A 15 14.04 -6.66 -6.43
N GLY A 16 13.15 -6.51 -5.45
CA GLY A 16 13.47 -6.18 -4.07
C GLY A 16 14.01 -4.76 -3.84
N ALA A 17 13.97 -4.36 -2.58
CA ALA A 17 14.65 -3.19 -2.06
C ALA A 17 15.56 -3.60 -0.89
N LYS A 18 16.56 -2.78 -0.60
CA LYS A 18 17.46 -2.98 0.54
C LYS A 18 16.77 -2.61 1.84
N TYR A 19 15.91 -1.59 1.83
CA TYR A 19 15.18 -1.12 2.99
C TYR A 19 13.71 -0.86 2.68
N PHE A 20 12.87 -0.93 3.71
CA PHE A 20 11.56 -0.30 3.64
C PHE A 20 11.74 1.22 3.59
N GLY A 21 10.85 1.90 2.85
CA GLY A 21 10.91 3.32 2.53
C GLY A 21 12.04 3.74 1.58
N GLU A 22 12.80 2.81 1.00
CA GLU A 22 13.89 3.16 0.08
C GLU A 22 13.35 3.83 -1.18
N ALA A 23 13.86 4.99 -1.54
CA ALA A 23 13.49 5.66 -2.79
C ALA A 23 14.05 4.91 -4.01
N PRO A 24 13.50 5.11 -5.22
CA PRO A 24 14.06 4.53 -6.44
C PRO A 24 15.56 4.84 -6.59
N ALA A 25 16.32 3.87 -7.12
CA ALA A 25 17.74 4.05 -7.36
C ALA A 25 18.00 5.29 -8.23
N ASP A 26 19.06 6.03 -7.89
CA ASP A 26 19.47 7.27 -8.56
C ASP A 26 18.45 8.42 -8.51
N TYR A 27 17.37 8.29 -7.73
CA TYR A 27 16.40 9.35 -7.49
C TYR A 27 16.69 10.11 -6.18
N ASN A 28 17.12 11.37 -6.31
CA ASN A 28 17.42 12.25 -5.17
C ASN A 28 16.33 13.29 -4.90
N GLY A 29 15.17 13.15 -5.56
CA GLY A 29 14.04 14.05 -5.41
C GLY A 29 13.17 13.73 -4.19
N THR A 30 12.09 14.50 -4.05
CA THR A 30 11.07 14.23 -3.03
C THR A 30 10.07 13.21 -3.57
N CYS A 31 9.87 12.12 -2.85
CA CYS A 31 8.76 11.21 -3.14
C CYS A 31 7.44 11.79 -2.62
N TYR A 32 6.37 11.61 -3.38
CA TYR A 32 5.05 12.14 -3.06
C TYR A 32 3.99 11.04 -3.10
N PHE A 33 2.89 11.28 -2.40
CA PHE A 33 1.67 10.48 -2.41
C PHE A 33 0.45 11.43 -2.48
N GLY A 34 -0.61 10.99 -3.15
CA GLY A 34 -1.84 11.76 -3.28
C GLY A 34 -1.96 12.56 -4.58
N PRO A 35 -3.01 13.37 -4.72
CA PRO A 35 -3.36 14.00 -5.99
C PRO A 35 -2.33 15.06 -6.41
N LEU A 36 -2.09 15.21 -7.71
CA LEU A 36 -1.16 16.21 -8.26
C LEU A 36 -1.50 17.65 -7.85
N SER A 37 -2.75 17.94 -7.49
CA SER A 37 -3.18 19.25 -7.00
C SER A 37 -2.76 19.54 -5.56
N ASP A 38 -2.47 18.52 -4.77
CA ASP A 38 -2.08 18.60 -3.36
C ASP A 38 -1.19 17.41 -2.97
N PRO A 39 0.02 17.30 -3.56
CA PRO A 39 0.89 16.17 -3.33
C PRO A 39 1.47 16.23 -1.91
N VAL A 40 1.32 15.15 -1.15
CA VAL A 40 1.87 15.01 0.19
C VAL A 40 3.23 14.36 0.10
N LYS A 41 4.23 14.98 0.72
CA LYS A 41 5.57 14.39 0.82
C LYS A 41 5.47 13.05 1.55
N MET A 42 6.02 12.01 0.93
CA MET A 42 6.15 10.70 1.52
C MET A 42 7.55 10.55 2.12
N ASP A 43 7.62 10.01 3.34
CA ASP A 43 8.91 9.78 3.98
C ASP A 43 9.63 8.60 3.32
N CYS A 44 10.88 8.88 2.92
CA CYS A 44 11.83 7.88 2.46
C CYS A 44 12.88 7.63 3.54
N GLY A 45 13.39 6.41 3.59
CA GLY A 45 14.27 6.03 4.68
C GLY A 45 14.92 4.67 4.48
N THR A 46 15.49 4.17 5.57
CA THR A 46 16.28 2.93 5.60
C THR A 46 15.77 1.97 6.68
N TRP A 47 14.44 1.89 6.83
CA TRP A 47 13.83 1.04 7.84
C TRP A 47 14.12 -0.44 7.54
N SER A 48 14.67 -1.15 8.52
CA SER A 48 14.94 -2.59 8.44
C SER A 48 13.77 -3.44 8.94
N ASN A 49 12.76 -2.81 9.54
CA ASN A 49 11.58 -3.45 10.12
C ASN A 49 10.32 -2.85 9.48
N VAL A 50 9.41 -3.72 9.04
CA VAL A 50 8.15 -3.34 8.39
C VAL A 50 7.19 -2.60 9.33
N ILE A 51 7.22 -2.89 10.63
CA ILE A 51 6.37 -2.25 11.64
C ILE A 51 6.82 -0.80 11.83
N ASP A 52 8.12 -0.57 12.04
CA ASP A 52 8.67 0.78 12.16
C ASP A 52 8.40 1.59 10.89
N TYR A 53 8.52 0.97 9.73
CA TYR A 53 8.18 1.57 8.43
C TYR A 53 6.71 1.97 8.35
N LEU A 54 5.78 1.06 8.65
CA LEU A 54 4.34 1.33 8.53
C LEU A 54 3.89 2.35 9.59
N ALA A 55 4.45 2.29 10.80
CA ALA A 55 4.14 3.24 11.86
C ALA A 55 4.73 4.63 11.55
N GLU A 56 6.06 4.74 11.50
CA GLU A 56 6.78 6.02 11.47
C GLU A 56 6.86 6.62 10.08
N GLY A 57 6.95 5.79 9.03
CA GLY A 57 7.08 6.26 7.65
C GLY A 57 5.76 6.48 6.93
N ARG A 58 4.65 5.95 7.46
CA ARG A 58 3.33 5.95 6.79
C ARG A 58 2.22 6.47 7.69
N LEU A 59 1.75 5.66 8.65
CA LEU A 59 0.54 5.95 9.41
C LEU A 59 0.65 7.22 10.27
N LEU A 60 1.70 7.34 11.09
CA LEU A 60 1.85 8.48 12.00
C LEU A 60 2.00 9.81 11.23
N PRO A 61 2.85 9.94 10.20
CA PRO A 61 2.90 11.16 9.39
C PRO A 61 1.55 11.55 8.80
N MET A 62 0.82 10.58 8.20
CA MET A 62 -0.45 10.85 7.53
C MET A 62 -1.55 11.23 8.52
N VAL A 63 -1.65 10.54 9.65
CA VAL A 63 -2.65 10.86 10.69
C VAL A 63 -2.36 12.22 11.33
N ASN A 64 -1.09 12.54 11.62
CA ASN A 64 -0.72 13.86 12.12
C ASN A 64 -1.01 14.97 11.10
N LEU A 65 -0.81 14.71 9.81
CA LEU A 65 -1.22 15.63 8.75
C LEU A 65 -2.74 15.84 8.75
N GLY A 66 -3.52 14.76 8.87
CA GLY A 66 -4.98 14.84 9.00
C GLY A 66 -5.43 15.64 10.22
N ILE A 67 -4.73 15.52 11.35
CA ILE A 67 -4.98 16.37 12.53
C ILE A 67 -4.67 17.83 12.23
N SER A 68 -3.52 18.12 11.61
CA SER A 68 -3.14 19.50 11.27
C SER A 68 -4.10 20.17 10.28
N ARG A 69 -4.71 19.38 9.40
CA ARG A 69 -5.72 19.83 8.42
C ARG A 69 -7.16 19.76 8.95
N GLY A 70 -7.35 19.26 10.18
CA GLY A 70 -8.64 19.19 10.85
C GLY A 70 -9.58 18.08 10.38
N SER A 71 -9.11 17.10 9.61
CA SER A 71 -9.91 15.95 9.17
C SER A 71 -9.86 14.77 10.15
N LEU A 72 -8.76 14.63 10.90
CA LEU A 72 -8.58 13.65 11.96
C LEU A 72 -8.38 14.33 13.32
N THR A 73 -8.51 13.57 14.39
CA THR A 73 -8.47 14.06 15.76
C THR A 73 -7.40 13.35 16.59
N LYS A 74 -7.11 13.86 17.80
CA LYS A 74 -6.21 13.17 18.73
C LYS A 74 -6.69 11.75 19.08
N SER A 75 -8.01 11.53 19.14
CA SER A 75 -8.59 10.21 19.34
C SER A 75 -8.27 9.24 18.19
N ASP A 76 -8.20 9.75 16.96
CA ASP A 76 -7.84 8.94 15.78
C ASP A 76 -6.36 8.53 15.83
N LEU A 77 -5.48 9.43 16.29
CA LEU A 77 -4.08 9.11 16.56
C LEU A 77 -3.95 8.08 17.68
N ASP A 78 -4.69 8.21 18.78
CA ASP A 78 -4.64 7.24 19.88
C ASP A 78 -5.17 5.86 19.43
N LEU A 79 -6.18 5.82 18.56
CA LEU A 79 -6.66 4.59 17.93
C LEU A 79 -5.61 3.99 16.99
N THR A 80 -4.95 4.82 16.19
CA THR A 80 -3.85 4.40 15.29
C THR A 80 -2.69 3.78 16.07
N ASN A 81 -2.30 4.39 17.20
CA ASN A 81 -1.24 3.86 18.05
C ASN A 81 -1.59 2.47 18.60
N LYS A 82 -2.85 2.23 19.00
CA LYS A 82 -3.27 0.89 19.42
C LYS A 82 -3.15 -0.14 18.31
N VAL A 83 -3.46 0.24 17.06
CA VAL A 83 -3.26 -0.65 15.91
C VAL A 83 -1.77 -0.91 15.68
N ILE A 84 -0.93 0.13 15.76
CA ILE A 84 0.53 0.00 15.66
C ILE A 84 1.06 -0.97 16.72
N ASP A 85 0.63 -0.84 17.97
CA ASP A 85 1.01 -1.74 19.06
C ASP A 85 0.60 -3.20 18.80
N ALA A 86 -0.50 -3.42 18.06
CA ALA A 86 -1.00 -4.74 17.68
C ALA A 86 -0.37 -5.31 16.40
N LEU A 87 0.40 -4.52 15.62
CA LEU A 87 1.00 -4.97 14.35
C LEU A 87 1.86 -6.25 14.45
N PRO A 88 2.66 -6.49 15.51
CA PRO A 88 3.43 -7.73 15.62
C PRO A 88 2.56 -8.98 15.49
N ASP A 89 1.38 -8.96 16.13
CA ASP A 89 0.44 -10.09 16.10
C ASP A 89 -0.37 -10.12 14.81
N LEU A 90 -0.84 -8.94 14.35
CA LEU A 90 -1.65 -8.82 13.14
C LEU A 90 -0.89 -9.23 11.87
N LEU A 91 0.41 -8.90 11.77
CA LEU A 91 1.26 -9.29 10.65
C LEU A 91 1.72 -10.75 10.74
N GLY A 92 1.99 -11.23 11.96
CA GLY A 92 2.52 -12.57 12.20
C GLY A 92 3.73 -12.85 11.30
N LYS A 93 3.70 -13.98 10.58
CA LYS A 93 4.80 -14.39 9.69
C LYS A 93 5.03 -13.47 8.50
N ALA A 94 4.07 -12.61 8.14
CA ALA A 94 4.30 -11.64 7.08
C ALA A 94 5.29 -10.55 7.50
N ALA A 95 5.50 -10.33 8.80
CA ALA A 95 6.51 -9.39 9.29
C ALA A 95 7.95 -9.77 8.89
N GLU A 96 8.18 -11.03 8.48
CA GLU A 96 9.47 -11.54 8.02
C GLU A 96 9.72 -11.33 6.50
N ASP A 97 8.72 -10.86 5.75
CA ASP A 97 8.90 -10.60 4.33
C ASP A 97 9.88 -9.44 4.12
N LYS A 98 10.69 -9.56 3.05
CA LYS A 98 11.70 -8.56 2.71
C LYS A 98 11.07 -7.38 1.97
N PRO A 99 11.70 -6.19 1.99
CA PRO A 99 11.25 -5.05 1.20
C PRO A 99 11.16 -5.41 -0.28
N ALA A 100 10.01 -5.14 -0.88
CA ALA A 100 9.73 -5.30 -2.29
C ALA A 100 9.80 -3.95 -3.01
N ARG A 101 10.03 -3.96 -4.32
CA ARG A 101 9.83 -2.75 -5.15
C ARG A 101 8.36 -2.60 -5.45
N VAL A 102 7.69 -1.72 -4.73
CA VAL A 102 6.26 -1.48 -4.89
C VAL A 102 5.99 -0.33 -5.84
N HIS A 103 4.81 -0.32 -6.43
CA HIS A 103 4.25 0.83 -7.10
C HIS A 103 3.84 1.92 -6.09
N GLY A 104 3.28 1.53 -4.94
CA GLY A 104 2.99 2.41 -3.80
C GLY A 104 1.69 3.22 -3.90
N ASP A 105 1.06 3.24 -5.08
CA ASP A 105 -0.28 3.79 -5.31
C ASP A 105 -1.09 2.92 -6.31
N LEU A 106 -1.04 1.60 -6.14
CA LEU A 106 -1.58 0.66 -7.14
C LEU A 106 -3.09 0.43 -7.00
N TRP A 107 -3.91 1.43 -7.27
CA TRP A 107 -5.36 1.27 -7.42
C TRP A 107 -5.76 1.07 -8.89
N SER A 108 -7.01 0.70 -9.15
CA SER A 108 -7.47 0.36 -10.50
C SER A 108 -7.28 1.47 -11.54
N GLY A 109 -7.29 2.74 -11.13
CA GLY A 109 -7.05 3.88 -12.02
C GLY A 109 -5.62 3.97 -12.54
N ASN A 110 -4.66 3.40 -11.81
CA ASN A 110 -3.25 3.38 -12.17
C ASN A 110 -2.83 2.11 -12.94
N VAL A 111 -3.82 1.31 -13.40
CA VAL A 111 -3.62 0.12 -14.23
C VAL A 111 -4.28 0.35 -15.60
N LEU A 112 -3.46 0.57 -16.62
CA LEU A 112 -3.92 0.73 -18.00
C LEU A 112 -3.80 -0.58 -18.78
N TRP A 113 -4.90 -1.02 -19.37
CA TRP A 113 -4.90 -2.20 -20.24
C TRP A 113 -4.66 -1.76 -21.69
N THR A 114 -3.58 -2.26 -22.30
CA THR A 114 -3.21 -1.96 -23.68
C THR A 114 -2.93 -3.23 -24.47
N LYS A 115 -2.88 -3.10 -25.80
CA LYS A 115 -2.26 -4.11 -26.64
C LYS A 115 -0.74 -4.03 -26.49
N SER A 116 -0.10 -5.20 -26.49
CA SER A 116 1.35 -5.33 -26.59
C SER A 116 1.86 -4.66 -27.88
N GLU A 117 3.16 -4.37 -27.93
CA GLU A 117 3.80 -3.72 -29.07
C GLU A 117 3.59 -4.48 -30.39
N ASP A 118 3.57 -5.81 -30.34
CA ASP A 118 3.27 -6.69 -31.48
C ASP A 118 1.76 -6.80 -31.81
N GLY A 119 0.89 -6.29 -30.94
CA GLY A 119 -0.57 -6.33 -31.08
C GLY A 119 -1.23 -7.66 -30.69
N GLU A 120 -0.45 -8.68 -30.34
CA GLU A 120 -0.92 -10.05 -30.21
C GLU A 120 -1.64 -10.31 -28.88
N HIS A 121 -1.27 -9.61 -27.80
CA HIS A 121 -1.84 -9.83 -26.48
C HIS A 121 -2.21 -8.52 -25.77
N THR A 122 -2.93 -8.66 -24.66
CA THR A 122 -3.30 -7.53 -23.79
C THR A 122 -2.45 -7.58 -22.53
N GLU A 123 -1.81 -6.46 -22.23
CA GLU A 123 -0.92 -6.27 -21.09
C GLU A 123 -1.41 -5.12 -20.20
N ALA A 124 -0.95 -5.13 -18.95
CA ALA A 124 -1.18 -4.06 -17.99
C ALA A 124 0.05 -3.17 -17.93
N VAL A 125 -0.15 -1.86 -18.05
CA VAL A 125 0.87 -0.83 -17.87
C VAL A 125 0.51 -0.03 -16.62
N LEU A 126 1.50 0.15 -15.74
CA LEU A 126 1.33 0.89 -14.49
C LEU A 126 1.75 2.36 -14.67
N ILE A 127 0.98 3.27 -14.09
CA ILE A 127 1.21 4.72 -14.17
C ILE A 127 1.11 5.38 -12.80
N ASP A 128 1.66 6.59 -12.68
CA ASP A 128 1.60 7.43 -11.48
C ASP A 128 2.09 6.73 -10.19
N PRO A 129 3.33 6.19 -10.18
CA PRO A 129 3.84 5.49 -9.02
C PRO A 129 4.20 6.44 -7.87
N ALA A 130 3.87 6.02 -6.65
CA ALA A 130 4.53 6.47 -5.43
C ALA A 130 5.61 5.45 -5.03
N ALA A 131 6.50 5.10 -5.97
CA ALA A 131 7.39 3.94 -5.85
C ALA A 131 8.39 4.04 -4.71
N HIS A 132 8.59 2.94 -4.00
CA HIS A 132 9.56 2.80 -2.91
C HIS A 132 9.81 1.33 -2.57
N GLY A 133 10.74 1.08 -1.64
CA GLY A 133 10.84 -0.20 -0.94
C GLY A 133 9.68 -0.36 0.03
N GLY A 134 8.71 -1.22 -0.26
CA GLY A 134 7.51 -1.40 0.56
C GLY A 134 7.27 -2.85 0.94
N HIS A 135 6.14 -3.14 1.57
CA HIS A 135 5.72 -4.52 1.75
C HIS A 135 4.85 -4.93 0.57
N ARG A 136 5.18 -6.03 -0.11
CA ARG A 136 4.50 -6.44 -1.37
C ARG A 136 2.97 -6.61 -1.28
N GLU A 137 2.44 -6.86 -0.08
CA GLU A 137 1.00 -6.94 0.16
C GLU A 137 0.30 -5.58 0.02
N GLU A 138 1.02 -4.46 0.09
CA GLU A 138 0.43 -3.12 0.04
C GLU A 138 -0.18 -2.79 -1.33
N ASP A 139 0.54 -3.09 -2.41
CA ASP A 139 0.05 -2.93 -3.79
C ASP A 139 -1.18 -3.82 -4.06
N LEU A 140 -1.16 -5.08 -3.60
CA LEU A 140 -2.28 -6.00 -3.76
C LEU A 140 -3.51 -5.55 -2.96
N SER A 141 -3.30 -5.02 -1.77
CA SER A 141 -4.38 -4.52 -0.92
C SER A 141 -4.99 -3.22 -1.47
N MET A 142 -4.18 -2.38 -2.13
CA MET A 142 -4.62 -1.17 -2.83
C MET A 142 -5.46 -1.50 -4.07
N LEU A 143 -5.07 -2.53 -4.84
CA LEU A 143 -5.87 -3.06 -5.95
C LEU A 143 -7.25 -3.55 -5.48
N HIS A 144 -7.32 -4.12 -4.27
CA HIS A 144 -8.57 -4.57 -3.67
C HIS A 144 -9.44 -3.41 -3.19
N LEU A 145 -8.85 -2.39 -2.55
CA LEU A 145 -9.56 -1.32 -1.81
C LEU A 145 -10.61 -0.59 -2.66
N PHE A 146 -10.25 -0.21 -3.89
CA PHE A 146 -11.15 0.49 -4.83
C PHE A 146 -11.74 -0.43 -5.91
N GLY A 147 -11.52 -1.75 -5.80
CA GLY A 147 -12.13 -2.76 -6.65
C GLY A 147 -11.61 -2.80 -8.08
N ILE A 148 -10.43 -3.39 -8.30
CA ILE A 148 -10.00 -3.75 -9.65
C ILE A 148 -10.81 -4.93 -10.22
N SER A 149 -11.15 -4.85 -11.50
CA SER A 149 -11.73 -5.98 -12.23
C SER A 149 -10.76 -7.16 -12.27
N TYR A 150 -11.30 -8.38 -12.17
CA TYR A 150 -10.52 -9.63 -12.21
C TYR A 150 -9.47 -9.78 -11.10
N PHE A 151 -9.69 -9.16 -9.93
CA PHE A 151 -8.77 -9.24 -8.78
C PHE A 151 -8.36 -10.67 -8.43
N LYS A 152 -9.30 -11.63 -8.44
CA LYS A 152 -8.99 -13.04 -8.18
C LYS A 152 -7.96 -13.59 -9.17
N GLN A 153 -8.12 -13.32 -10.47
CA GLN A 153 -7.19 -13.80 -11.50
C GLN A 153 -5.81 -13.14 -11.35
N ILE A 154 -5.76 -11.85 -10.99
CA ILE A 154 -4.51 -11.15 -10.67
C ILE A 154 -3.83 -11.83 -9.48
N LEU A 155 -4.58 -12.11 -8.40
CA LEU A 155 -4.07 -12.76 -7.21
C LEU A 155 -3.60 -14.21 -7.49
N ASP A 156 -4.35 -14.98 -8.30
CA ASP A 156 -3.97 -16.32 -8.72
C ASP A 156 -2.64 -16.28 -9.50
N GLY A 157 -2.48 -15.32 -10.41
CA GLY A 157 -1.24 -15.10 -11.17
C GLY A 157 -0.06 -14.73 -10.29
N TYR A 158 -0.28 -13.80 -9.35
CA TYR A 158 0.71 -13.39 -8.38
C TYR A 158 1.19 -14.56 -7.52
N GLN A 159 0.26 -15.32 -6.94
CA GLN A 159 0.57 -16.47 -6.09
C GLN A 159 1.26 -17.62 -6.84
N SER A 160 1.09 -17.71 -8.16
CA SER A 160 1.81 -18.70 -8.97
C SER A 160 3.33 -18.46 -9.05
N VAL A 161 3.77 -17.21 -8.81
CA VAL A 161 5.18 -16.80 -8.85
C VAL A 161 5.72 -16.63 -7.43
N HIS A 162 5.05 -15.81 -6.62
CA HIS A 162 5.48 -15.52 -5.24
C HIS A 162 4.29 -15.69 -4.27
N PRO A 163 4.09 -16.91 -3.73
CA PRO A 163 3.02 -17.20 -2.80
C PRO A 163 2.97 -16.22 -1.61
N LEU A 164 1.78 -15.75 -1.30
CA LEU A 164 1.53 -14.90 -0.14
C LEU A 164 1.55 -15.75 1.14
N LYS A 165 1.92 -15.15 2.26
CA LYS A 165 1.83 -15.85 3.55
C LYS A 165 0.35 -16.10 3.88
N SER A 166 0.05 -17.24 4.49
CA SER A 166 -1.30 -17.59 4.95
C SER A 166 -1.94 -16.43 5.73
N GLY A 167 -3.22 -16.17 5.48
CA GLY A 167 -3.97 -15.08 6.13
C GLY A 167 -3.76 -13.70 5.51
N PHE A 168 -3.25 -13.63 4.27
CA PHE A 168 -3.13 -12.37 3.51
C PHE A 168 -4.46 -11.63 3.44
N GLU A 169 -5.56 -12.34 3.23
CA GLU A 169 -6.89 -11.75 3.13
C GLU A 169 -7.26 -10.97 4.40
N ASN A 170 -6.85 -11.48 5.56
CA ASN A 170 -7.04 -10.78 6.84
C ASN A 170 -6.09 -9.57 6.97
N ARG A 171 -4.90 -9.61 6.37
CA ARG A 171 -3.94 -8.50 6.46
C ARG A 171 -4.22 -7.34 5.50
N MET A 172 -5.09 -7.50 4.50
CA MET A 172 -5.39 -6.43 3.54
C MET A 172 -5.78 -5.12 4.23
N THR A 173 -6.62 -5.19 5.26
CA THR A 173 -7.06 -4.01 6.02
C THR A 173 -5.89 -3.22 6.62
N ILE A 174 -4.82 -3.90 7.08
CA ILE A 174 -3.62 -3.25 7.64
C ILE A 174 -2.99 -2.32 6.60
N TRP A 175 -2.80 -2.83 5.39
CA TRP A 175 -2.14 -2.10 4.31
C TRP A 175 -3.03 -1.00 3.72
N GLN A 176 -4.35 -1.17 3.80
CA GLN A 176 -5.34 -0.18 3.36
C GLN A 176 -5.45 1.03 4.29
N LEU A 177 -4.95 0.95 5.54
CA LEU A 177 -5.03 2.08 6.47
C LEU A 177 -4.29 3.32 5.96
N TYR A 178 -3.11 3.17 5.36
CA TYR A 178 -2.33 4.30 4.85
C TYR A 178 -3.05 5.07 3.72
N PRO A 179 -3.51 4.42 2.63
CA PRO A 179 -4.25 5.12 1.59
C PRO A 179 -5.58 5.69 2.10
N ILE A 180 -6.31 5.01 2.99
CA ILE A 180 -7.55 5.57 3.58
C ILE A 180 -7.25 6.77 4.49
N ALA A 181 -6.18 6.76 5.27
CA ALA A 181 -5.74 7.94 6.02
C ALA A 181 -5.42 9.11 5.07
N GLY A 182 -4.79 8.82 3.92
CA GLY A 182 -4.64 9.80 2.83
C GLY A 182 -5.98 10.34 2.33
N HIS A 183 -6.96 9.48 2.07
CA HIS A 183 -8.30 9.92 1.64
C HIS A 183 -9.01 10.78 2.70
N CYS A 184 -8.80 10.50 4.00
CA CYS A 184 -9.24 11.40 5.08
C CYS A 184 -8.60 12.80 4.96
N VAL A 185 -7.32 12.86 4.62
CA VAL A 185 -6.55 14.11 4.45
C VAL A 185 -6.99 14.90 3.21
N PHE A 186 -7.26 14.22 2.10
CA PHE A 186 -7.58 14.85 0.82
C PHE A 186 -9.06 15.19 0.64
N PHE A 187 -9.94 14.33 1.13
CA PHE A 187 -11.38 14.39 0.83
C PHE A 187 -12.26 14.46 2.07
N GLY A 188 -11.76 14.01 3.23
CA GLY A 188 -12.51 13.98 4.49
C GLY A 188 -13.79 13.14 4.40
N GLY A 189 -14.82 13.53 5.16
CA GLY A 189 -16.15 12.91 5.05
C GLY A 189 -16.17 11.43 5.41
N GLY A 190 -16.78 10.61 4.54
CA GLY A 190 -17.03 9.18 4.79
C GLY A 190 -15.76 8.36 5.06
N TYR A 191 -14.62 8.75 4.49
CA TYR A 191 -13.34 8.07 4.70
C TYR A 191 -12.87 8.11 6.17
N VAL A 192 -13.26 9.13 6.93
CA VAL A 192 -12.91 9.21 8.36
C VAL A 192 -13.64 8.13 9.17
N SER A 193 -14.92 7.88 8.85
CA SER A 193 -15.67 6.80 9.48
C SER A 193 -15.11 5.44 9.08
N GLU A 194 -14.81 5.26 7.80
CA GLU A 194 -14.19 4.03 7.27
C GLU A 194 -12.84 3.74 7.94
N TYR A 195 -11.96 4.74 8.07
CA TYR A 195 -10.68 4.60 8.76
C TYR A 195 -10.84 4.10 10.19
N ARG A 196 -11.80 4.66 10.94
CA ARG A 196 -12.09 4.28 12.33
C ARG A 196 -12.61 2.86 12.40
N ASP A 197 -13.55 2.50 11.53
CA ASP A 197 -14.14 1.18 11.48
C ASP A 197 -13.09 0.12 11.15
N MET A 198 -12.18 0.40 10.20
CA MET A 198 -11.04 -0.47 9.89
C MET A 198 -10.09 -0.65 11.07
N CYS A 199 -9.76 0.42 11.79
CA CYS A 199 -8.92 0.32 12.98
C CYS A 199 -9.59 -0.50 14.08
N LEU A 200 -10.89 -0.30 14.32
CA LEU A 200 -11.64 -1.06 15.31
C LEU A 200 -11.77 -2.53 14.94
N ASP A 201 -12.01 -2.84 13.66
CA ASP A 201 -12.06 -4.22 13.18
C ASP A 201 -10.74 -4.94 13.43
N LEU A 202 -9.60 -4.29 13.12
CA LEU A 202 -8.27 -4.86 13.39
C LEU A 202 -8.03 -5.15 14.87
N LEU A 203 -8.51 -4.28 15.77
CA LEU A 203 -8.34 -4.43 17.23
C LEU A 203 -9.26 -5.47 17.88
N ASN A 204 -10.30 -5.94 17.17
CA ASN A 204 -11.28 -6.89 17.70
C ASN A 204 -11.06 -8.33 17.22
N ARG A 205 -9.97 -8.60 16.49
CA ARG A 205 -9.66 -9.93 15.93
C ARG A 205 -8.93 -10.85 16.91
#